data_AF-A0A1M5I866-F1
#
_entry.id   AF-A0A1M5I866-F1
#
_cell.length_a   1.000
_cell.length_b   1.000
_cell.length_c   1.000
_cell.angle_alpha   90.00
_cell.angle_beta   90.00
_cell.angle_gamma   90.00
#
_symmetry.space_group_name_H-M   'P 1'
#
loop_
_entity.id
_entity.type
_entity.pdbx_description
1 polymer ?
#
loop_
_entity_poly.entity_id
_entity_poly.type
_entity_poly.pdbx_seq_one_letter_code
_entity_poly.pdbx_strand_id
1 'polypeptide(L)'
;MRKLSDLDLANLISKRIFEIGDLTELSLDSMAIFTGVSYSTLRSISKASLSISLDSFARICSPFNISLSDFFDPQKVLSIDCKKLEELNLFKMASSPLRNQKRDLVSPISLTKGTNAIYKQERDFLAQMIYTTEYFSTARTLDQITADFGAMNQILISPERLRIMLKKYVGQEILEKKVIPKAERKPTDPSRPYFYFKK
;
A
#
# COMPACT_ATOMS: atom_id res chain seq x y z
N MET A 1 30.46 -5.28 27.95
CA MET A 1 29.53 -4.59 27.03
C MET A 1 29.88 -4.98 25.60
N ARG A 2 29.07 -5.80 24.92
CA ARG A 2 29.24 -6.10 23.48
C ARG A 2 28.68 -4.92 22.68
N LYS A 3 29.44 -4.42 21.69
CA LYS A 3 28.91 -3.46 20.70
C LYS A 3 27.95 -4.22 19.77
N LEU A 4 26.68 -3.83 19.72
CA LEU A 4 25.76 -4.32 18.68
C LEU A 4 26.16 -3.69 17.34
N SER A 5 26.20 -4.51 16.29
CA SER A 5 26.26 -3.98 14.92
C SER A 5 24.88 -3.47 14.49
N ASP A 6 24.82 -2.59 13.49
CA ASP A 6 23.56 -2.08 12.94
C ASP A 6 22.65 -3.20 12.42
N LEU A 7 23.26 -4.30 11.93
CA LEU A 7 22.56 -5.49 11.49
C LEU A 7 21.94 -6.28 12.66
N ASP A 8 22.66 -6.42 13.78
CA ASP A 8 22.16 -7.09 14.98
C ASP A 8 20.97 -6.34 15.56
N LEU A 9 21.04 -5.00 15.57
CA LEU A 9 19.94 -4.15 15.99
C LEU A 9 18.74 -4.29 15.06
N ALA A 10 18.94 -4.26 13.73
CA ALA A 10 17.86 -4.43 12.77
C ALA A 10 17.17 -5.81 12.89
N ASN A 11 17.94 -6.86 13.13
CA ASN A 11 17.42 -8.21 13.39
C ASN A 11 16.63 -8.29 14.70
N LEU A 12 17.14 -7.65 15.76
CA LEU A 12 16.43 -7.55 17.04
C LEU A 12 15.08 -6.87 16.85
N ILE A 13 15.05 -5.72 16.19
CA ILE A 13 13.82 -4.96 15.94
C ILE A 13 12.83 -5.80 15.12
N SER A 14 13.30 -6.44 14.04
CA SER A 14 12.46 -7.33 13.23
C SER A 14 11.82 -8.42 14.08
N LYS A 15 12.62 -9.10 14.92
CA LYS A 15 12.13 -10.14 15.83
C LYS A 15 11.08 -9.60 16.79
N ARG A 16 11.26 -8.39 17.33
CA ARG A 16 10.28 -7.75 18.23
C ARG A 16 8.95 -7.47 17.57
N ILE A 17 8.94 -7.06 16.29
CA ILE A 17 7.69 -6.87 15.56
C ILE A 17 6.91 -8.18 15.43
N PHE A 18 7.60 -9.29 15.13
CA PHE A 18 6.94 -10.60 15.07
C PHE A 18 6.47 -11.07 16.44
N GLU A 19 7.26 -10.88 17.48
CA GLU A 19 6.87 -11.21 18.87
C GLU A 19 5.60 -10.47 19.30
N ILE A 20 5.47 -9.18 18.97
CA ILE A 20 4.23 -8.42 19.20
C ILE A 20 3.07 -9.04 18.41
N GLY A 21 3.29 -9.40 17.14
CA GLY A 21 2.29 -10.04 16.29
C GLY A 21 1.80 -11.36 16.85
N ASP A 22 2.70 -12.20 17.34
CA ASP A 22 2.38 -13.50 17.94
C ASP A 22 1.61 -13.35 19.26
N LEU A 23 2.06 -12.44 20.13
CA LEU A 23 1.40 -12.17 21.42
C LEU A 23 0.00 -11.56 21.25
N THR A 24 -0.17 -10.73 20.22
CA THR A 24 -1.42 -10.02 19.96
C THR A 24 -2.30 -10.71 18.93
N GLU A 25 -1.85 -11.79 18.30
CA GLU A 25 -2.49 -12.48 17.18
C GLU A 25 -2.84 -11.54 16.01
N LEU A 26 -2.09 -10.45 15.85
CA LEU A 26 -2.29 -9.49 14.77
C LEU A 26 -1.38 -9.83 13.59
N SER A 27 -1.96 -9.85 12.39
CA SER A 27 -1.17 -9.79 11.16
C SER A 27 -0.44 -8.45 11.05
N LEU A 28 0.63 -8.39 10.24
CA LEU A 28 1.33 -7.12 9.96
C LEU A 28 0.39 -6.04 9.40
N ASP A 29 -0.61 -6.43 8.60
CA ASP A 29 -1.61 -5.51 8.06
C ASP A 29 -2.50 -4.95 9.18
N SER A 30 -3.01 -5.84 10.04
CA SER A 30 -3.84 -5.47 11.20
C SER A 30 -3.08 -4.59 12.18
N MET A 31 -1.80 -4.89 12.42
CA MET A 31 -0.91 -4.11 13.27
C MET A 31 -0.64 -2.73 12.69
N ALA A 32 -0.46 -2.60 11.38
CA ALA A 32 -0.31 -1.31 10.70
C ALA A 32 -1.51 -0.41 10.96
N ILE A 33 -2.72 -0.96 10.80
CA ILE A 33 -3.97 -0.24 11.03
C ILE A 33 -4.10 0.16 12.51
N PHE A 34 -3.85 -0.78 13.42
CA PHE A 34 -3.99 -0.56 14.86
C PHE A 34 -3.01 0.48 15.41
N THR A 35 -1.75 0.45 14.95
CA THR A 35 -0.70 1.38 15.40
C THR A 35 -0.67 2.71 14.65
N GLY A 36 -1.45 2.83 13.56
CA GLY A 36 -1.42 4.02 12.69
C GLY A 36 -0.12 4.18 11.91
N VAL A 37 0.72 3.13 11.83
CA VAL A 37 1.96 3.12 11.06
C VAL A 37 1.73 2.47 9.70
N SER A 38 2.34 3.02 8.65
CA SER A 38 2.15 2.46 7.31
C SER A 38 2.63 1.00 7.22
N TYR A 39 1.89 0.16 6.48
CA TYR A 39 2.31 -1.22 6.23
C TYR A 39 3.69 -1.29 5.58
N SER A 40 4.04 -0.36 4.68
CA SER A 40 5.37 -0.28 4.07
C SER A 40 6.48 -0.10 5.10
N THR A 41 6.23 0.70 6.15
CA THR A 41 7.16 0.90 7.26
C THR A 41 7.34 -0.41 8.03
N LEU A 42 6.26 -1.04 8.50
CA LEU A 42 6.32 -2.32 9.23
C LEU A 42 6.97 -3.43 8.39
N ARG A 43 6.67 -3.51 7.10
CA ARG A 43 7.26 -4.48 6.17
C ARG A 43 8.76 -4.25 5.95
N SER A 44 9.23 -3.00 6.02
CA SER A 44 10.65 -2.71 5.90
C SER A 44 11.39 -3.02 7.19
N ILE A 45 10.76 -2.77 8.35
CA ILE A 45 11.28 -3.19 9.67
C ILE A 45 11.45 -4.70 9.71
N SER A 46 10.42 -5.46 9.32
CA SER A 46 10.47 -6.92 9.36
C SER A 46 11.50 -7.53 8.40
N LYS A 47 11.99 -6.75 7.44
CA LYS A 47 13.06 -7.12 6.51
C LYS A 47 14.43 -6.58 6.91
N ALA A 48 14.55 -5.92 8.06
CA ALA A 48 15.78 -5.28 8.51
C ALA A 48 16.37 -4.30 7.46
N SER A 49 15.53 -3.64 6.66
CA SER A 49 15.95 -2.92 5.44
C SER A 49 15.82 -1.39 5.48
N LEU A 50 15.33 -0.79 6.57
CA LEU A 50 15.25 0.68 6.70
C LEU A 50 15.72 1.18 8.08
N SER A 51 16.36 2.35 8.08
CA SER A 51 16.52 3.19 9.26
C SER A 51 15.17 3.86 9.58
N ILE A 52 14.59 3.55 10.72
CA ILE A 52 13.28 4.09 11.15
C ILE A 52 13.44 4.98 12.37
N SER A 53 12.61 6.02 12.43
CA SER A 53 12.65 6.98 13.53
C SER A 53 12.17 6.36 14.84
N LEU A 54 12.73 6.84 15.96
CA LEU A 54 12.25 6.52 17.32
C LEU A 54 10.75 6.84 17.50
N ASP A 55 10.24 7.89 16.83
CA ASP A 55 8.82 8.24 16.83
C ASP A 55 7.94 7.11 16.27
N SER A 56 8.39 6.46 15.19
CA SER A 56 7.65 5.34 14.60
C SER A 56 7.62 4.15 15.54
N PHE A 57 8.72 3.86 16.25
CA PHE A 57 8.74 2.81 17.27
C PHE A 57 7.84 3.13 18.46
N ALA A 58 7.78 4.40 18.88
CA ALA A 58 6.88 4.83 19.93
C ALA A 58 5.41 4.59 19.54
N ARG A 59 5.04 4.89 18.29
CA ARG A 59 3.69 4.61 17.77
C ARG A 59 3.36 3.12 17.68
N ILE A 60 4.35 2.28 17.38
CA ILE A 60 4.18 0.82 17.37
C ILE A 60 3.98 0.30 18.79
N CYS A 61 4.77 0.78 19.76
CA CYS A 61 4.82 0.24 21.11
C CYS A 61 3.68 0.76 22.01
N SER A 62 3.28 2.02 21.84
CA SER A 62 2.32 2.70 22.72
C SER A 62 0.96 1.99 22.82
N PRO A 63 0.33 1.51 21.73
CA PRO A 63 -0.95 0.79 21.80
C PRO A 63 -0.88 -0.54 22.56
N PHE A 64 0.31 -1.11 22.71
CA PHE A 64 0.53 -2.36 23.44
C PHE A 64 1.09 -2.14 24.85
N ASN A 65 1.17 -0.88 25.29
CA ASN A 65 1.77 -0.47 26.55
C ASN A 65 3.22 -0.99 26.74
N ILE A 66 3.97 -1.05 25.64
CA ILE A 66 5.39 -1.45 25.65
C ILE A 66 6.24 -0.19 25.77
N SER A 67 7.17 -0.18 26.72
CA SER A 67 8.16 0.90 26.81
C SER A 67 9.27 0.71 25.76
N LEU A 68 9.82 1.80 25.23
CA LEU A 68 10.92 1.70 24.26
C LEU A 68 12.15 1.00 24.84
N SER A 69 12.44 1.21 26.13
CA SER A 69 13.52 0.50 26.83
C SER A 69 13.33 -1.00 26.79
N ASP A 70 12.09 -1.48 27.00
CA ASP A 70 11.79 -2.91 26.96
C ASP A 70 11.83 -3.47 25.55
N PHE A 71 11.39 -2.68 24.57
CA PHE A 71 11.43 -3.05 23.16
C PHE A 71 12.86 -3.31 22.68
N PHE A 72 13.79 -2.41 23.02
CA PHE A 72 15.20 -2.50 22.58
C PHE A 72 16.09 -3.38 23.48
N ASP A 73 15.58 -3.93 24.58
CA ASP A 73 16.36 -4.82 25.45
C ASP A 73 16.43 -6.25 24.86
N PRO A 74 17.60 -6.76 24.43
CA PRO A 74 17.71 -8.11 23.86
C PRO A 74 17.39 -9.25 24.84
N GLN A 75 17.46 -9.02 26.15
CA GLN A 75 17.33 -10.06 27.18
C GLN A 75 15.92 -10.15 27.77
N LYS A 76 15.09 -9.12 27.56
CA LYS A 76 13.72 -9.09 28.08
C LYS A 76 12.77 -9.81 27.14
N VAL A 77 11.87 -10.64 27.65
CA VAL A 77 10.74 -11.16 26.85
C VAL A 77 9.61 -10.14 26.90
N LEU A 78 8.99 -9.82 25.76
CA LEU A 78 7.85 -8.92 25.76
C LEU A 78 6.66 -9.62 26.42
N SER A 79 5.96 -8.90 27.29
CA SER A 79 4.73 -9.36 27.92
C SER A 79 3.66 -8.32 27.68
N ILE A 80 2.68 -8.66 26.83
CA ILE A 80 1.56 -7.78 26.50
C ILE A 80 0.33 -8.35 27.21
N ASP A 81 -0.23 -7.60 28.15
CA ASP A 81 -1.47 -7.99 28.82
C ASP A 81 -2.68 -7.71 27.93
N CYS A 82 -2.91 -8.62 26.97
CA CYS A 82 -3.98 -8.50 25.98
C CYS A 82 -5.38 -8.43 26.60
N LYS A 83 -5.55 -8.90 27.85
CA LYS A 83 -6.84 -8.85 28.56
C LYS A 83 -7.18 -7.45 29.07
N LYS A 84 -6.17 -6.61 29.32
CA LYS A 84 -6.35 -5.22 29.75
C LYS A 84 -6.45 -4.22 28.60
N LEU A 85 -6.16 -4.65 27.37
CA LEU A 85 -6.24 -3.82 26.18
C LEU A 85 -7.65 -3.91 25.57
N GLU A 86 -8.60 -3.16 26.13
CA GLU A 86 -9.97 -3.09 25.61
C GLU A 86 -10.00 -2.64 24.14
N GLU A 87 -9.15 -1.67 23.76
CA GLU A 87 -9.03 -1.19 22.39
C GLU A 87 -8.58 -2.27 21.40
N LEU A 88 -7.66 -3.14 21.81
CA LEU A 88 -7.20 -4.26 20.98
C LEU A 88 -8.32 -5.28 20.79
N ASN A 89 -9.08 -5.58 21.83
CA ASN A 89 -10.20 -6.51 21.75
C ASN A 89 -11.34 -5.93 20.90
N LEU A 90 -11.67 -4.64 21.07
CA LEU A 90 -12.63 -3.93 20.22
C LEU A 90 -12.18 -3.91 18.76
N PHE A 91 -10.89 -3.68 18.52
CA PHE A 91 -10.30 -3.72 17.18
C PHE A 91 -10.40 -5.12 16.57
N LYS A 92 -10.02 -6.18 17.28
CA LYS A 92 -10.17 -7.57 16.83
C LYS A 92 -11.63 -7.93 16.53
N MET A 93 -12.57 -7.50 17.38
CA MET A 93 -14.01 -7.72 17.16
C MET A 93 -14.55 -6.92 15.97
N ALA A 94 -14.06 -5.71 15.74
CA ALA A 94 -14.45 -4.86 14.62
C ALA A 94 -13.83 -5.31 13.29
N SER A 95 -12.61 -5.85 13.32
CA SER A 95 -11.86 -6.35 12.16
C SER A 95 -12.10 -7.83 11.87
N SER A 96 -12.83 -8.54 12.74
CA SER A 96 -13.26 -9.91 12.51
C SER A 96 -14.07 -10.01 11.20
N PRO A 97 -13.73 -10.97 10.31
CA PRO A 97 -14.34 -11.08 8.99
C PRO A 97 -15.86 -11.32 9.02
N LEU A 98 -16.46 -11.66 10.17
CA LEU A 98 -17.92 -11.80 10.30
C LEU A 98 -18.68 -10.47 10.40
N ARG A 99 -18.05 -9.34 10.78
CA ARG A 99 -18.78 -8.07 11.00
C ARG A 99 -18.68 -7.06 9.83
N ASN A 100 -17.82 -7.34 8.85
CA ASN A 100 -17.69 -6.51 7.66
C ASN A 100 -18.86 -6.67 6.65
N GLN A 101 -19.90 -7.45 6.95
CA GLN A 101 -21.11 -7.55 6.12
C GLN A 101 -22.17 -6.46 6.36
N LYS A 102 -21.94 -5.48 7.26
CA LYS A 102 -22.95 -4.46 7.59
C LYS A 102 -22.50 -3.00 7.50
N ARG A 103 -21.46 -2.73 6.70
CA ARG A 103 -21.21 -1.39 6.15
C ARG A 103 -21.14 -1.44 4.63
N ASP A 104 -22.08 -2.17 4.02
CA ASP A 104 -22.39 -2.12 2.59
C ASP A 104 -23.51 -1.12 2.34
N LEU A 105 -23.24 0.17 2.50
CA LEU A 105 -24.00 1.23 1.84
C LEU A 105 -23.02 2.36 1.52
N VAL A 106 -22.16 2.13 0.55
CA VAL A 106 -21.86 3.01 -0.60
C VAL A 106 -20.67 2.41 -1.36
N SER A 107 -20.97 2.04 -2.60
CA SER A 107 -20.08 1.76 -3.74
C SER A 107 -19.39 0.38 -3.80
N PRO A 108 -19.66 -0.40 -4.86
CA PRO A 108 -19.27 -1.81 -4.94
C PRO A 108 -17.85 -1.99 -5.47
N ILE A 109 -17.23 -3.07 -4.98
CA ILE A 109 -16.03 -3.76 -5.45
C ILE A 109 -14.69 -3.14 -5.00
N SER A 110 -14.18 -3.63 -3.87
CA SER A 110 -12.93 -4.40 -3.85
C SER A 110 -12.74 -5.09 -2.49
N LEU A 111 -13.20 -6.34 -2.42
CA LEU A 111 -12.86 -7.28 -1.37
C LEU A 111 -11.34 -7.59 -1.42
N THR A 112 -10.66 -7.27 -0.31
CA THR A 112 -9.60 -8.08 0.31
C THR A 112 -8.55 -8.71 -0.61
N LYS A 113 -7.86 -7.89 -1.41
CA LYS A 113 -6.51 -8.18 -1.87
C LYS A 113 -5.59 -7.11 -1.30
N GLY A 114 -4.53 -7.51 -0.59
CA GLY A 114 -3.55 -6.55 -0.09
C GLY A 114 -3.13 -5.58 -1.20
N THR A 115 -2.87 -4.32 -0.87
CA THR A 115 -2.58 -3.24 -1.84
C THR A 115 -1.55 -3.66 -2.91
N ASN A 116 -0.57 -4.50 -2.55
CA ASN A 116 0.39 -5.07 -3.48
C ASN A 116 -0.22 -6.01 -4.55
N ALA A 117 -1.23 -6.80 -4.19
CA ALA A 117 -1.95 -7.66 -5.14
C ALA A 117 -2.81 -6.81 -6.08
N ILE A 118 -3.46 -5.75 -5.59
CA ILE A 118 -4.19 -4.77 -6.42
C ILE A 118 -3.22 -4.10 -7.40
N TYR A 119 -2.06 -3.64 -6.92
CA TYR A 119 -1.04 -3.00 -7.75
C TYR A 119 -0.39 -3.94 -8.77
N LYS A 120 -0.29 -5.23 -8.44
CA LYS A 120 0.13 -6.24 -9.40
C LYS A 120 -0.94 -6.43 -10.47
N GLN A 121 -2.21 -6.56 -10.08
CA GLN A 121 -3.32 -6.71 -11.01
C GLN A 121 -3.45 -5.50 -11.96
N GLU A 122 -3.33 -4.27 -11.46
CA GLU A 122 -3.34 -3.06 -12.29
C GLU A 122 -2.20 -3.07 -13.34
N ARG A 123 -0.99 -3.49 -12.93
CA ARG A 123 0.18 -3.54 -13.83
C ARG A 123 0.03 -4.63 -14.88
N ASP A 124 -0.40 -5.82 -14.47
CA ASP A 124 -0.59 -6.97 -15.34
C ASP A 124 -1.73 -6.69 -16.34
N PHE A 125 -2.81 -6.05 -15.88
CA PHE A 125 -3.91 -5.62 -16.71
C PHE A 125 -3.48 -4.57 -17.74
N LEU A 126 -2.77 -3.52 -17.32
CA LEU A 126 -2.27 -2.50 -18.24
C LEU A 126 -1.31 -3.12 -19.27
N ALA A 127 -0.42 -4.02 -18.84
CA ALA A 127 0.48 -4.74 -19.75
C ALA A 127 -0.32 -5.54 -20.78
N GLN A 128 -1.31 -6.32 -20.34
CA GLN A 128 -2.20 -7.07 -21.23
C GLN A 128 -2.88 -6.14 -22.23
N MET A 129 -3.48 -5.04 -21.78
CA MET A 129 -4.13 -4.06 -22.66
C MET A 129 -3.17 -3.42 -23.68
N ILE A 130 -1.90 -3.21 -23.33
CA ILE A 130 -0.91 -2.65 -24.27
C ILE A 130 -0.44 -3.69 -25.29
N TYR A 131 -0.19 -4.92 -24.85
CA TYR A 131 0.42 -5.95 -25.69
C TYR A 131 -0.59 -6.76 -26.49
N THR A 132 -1.73 -7.11 -25.91
CA THR A 132 -2.67 -8.08 -26.49
C THR A 132 -3.90 -7.46 -27.14
N THR A 133 -4.20 -6.18 -26.89
CA THR A 133 -5.39 -5.53 -27.46
C THR A 133 -5.02 -4.36 -28.36
N GLU A 134 -5.95 -3.98 -29.24
CA GLU A 134 -5.84 -2.79 -30.09
C GLU A 134 -6.29 -1.50 -29.38
N TYR A 135 -6.40 -1.54 -28.05
CA TYR A 135 -6.97 -0.44 -27.28
C TYR A 135 -6.18 0.87 -27.46
N PHE A 136 -4.86 0.77 -27.57
CA PHE A 136 -3.95 1.89 -27.85
C PHE A 136 -3.72 2.15 -29.34
N SER A 137 -4.41 1.46 -30.25
CA SER A 137 -4.30 1.75 -31.69
C SER A 137 -4.89 3.12 -32.04
N THR A 138 -5.79 3.66 -31.21
CA THR A 138 -6.28 5.03 -31.29
C THR A 138 -5.67 5.90 -30.20
N ALA A 139 -5.47 7.18 -30.51
CA ALA A 139 -4.99 8.17 -29.55
C ALA A 139 -6.01 8.40 -28.44
N ARG A 140 -5.62 8.14 -27.18
CA ARG A 140 -6.49 8.31 -26.00
C ARG A 140 -5.87 9.20 -24.94
N THR A 141 -6.69 9.96 -24.24
CA THR A 141 -6.29 10.76 -23.07
C THR A 141 -6.27 9.92 -21.80
N LEU A 142 -5.58 10.38 -20.76
CA LEU A 142 -5.59 9.71 -19.45
C LEU A 142 -7.01 9.56 -18.90
N ASP A 143 -7.87 10.57 -19.11
CA ASP A 143 -9.25 10.53 -18.61
C ASP A 143 -10.10 9.49 -19.35
N GLN A 144 -9.93 9.39 -20.67
CA GLN A 144 -10.58 8.34 -21.47
C GLN A 144 -10.11 6.95 -21.03
N ILE A 145 -8.81 6.78 -20.83
CA ILE A 145 -8.25 5.50 -20.38
C ILE A 145 -8.77 5.16 -18.97
N THR A 146 -8.84 6.14 -18.08
CA THR A 146 -9.33 5.96 -16.70
C THR A 146 -10.83 5.61 -16.69
N ALA A 147 -11.64 6.31 -17.49
CA ALA A 147 -13.07 6.05 -17.62
C ALA A 147 -13.35 4.66 -18.21
N ASP A 148 -12.66 4.31 -19.30
CA ASP A 148 -12.80 3.02 -19.97
C ASP A 148 -12.37 1.87 -19.05
N PHE A 149 -11.26 2.03 -18.31
CA PHE A 149 -10.77 1.00 -17.38
C PHE A 149 -11.73 0.80 -16.20
N GLY A 150 -12.32 1.89 -15.70
CA GLY A 150 -13.38 1.84 -14.70
C GLY A 150 -14.63 1.09 -15.20
N ALA A 151 -15.03 1.34 -16.45
CA ALA A 151 -16.20 0.72 -17.07
C ALA A 151 -15.99 -0.77 -17.43
N MET A 152 -14.80 -1.15 -17.88
CA MET A 152 -14.53 -2.49 -18.39
C MET A 152 -14.30 -3.54 -17.29
N ASN A 153 -13.63 -3.17 -16.19
CA ASN A 153 -13.12 -4.17 -15.24
C ASN A 153 -13.27 -3.80 -13.76
N GLN A 154 -14.00 -2.72 -13.43
CA GLN A 154 -14.16 -2.25 -12.04
C GLN A 154 -12.81 -1.90 -11.36
N ILE A 155 -11.75 -1.69 -12.15
CA ILE A 155 -10.44 -1.28 -11.63
C ILE A 155 -10.39 0.24 -11.63
N LEU A 156 -10.44 0.84 -10.44
CA LEU A 156 -10.33 2.29 -10.24
C LEU A 156 -8.85 2.69 -10.18
N ILE A 157 -8.23 2.93 -11.33
CA ILE A 157 -6.86 3.48 -11.41
C ILE A 157 -6.94 5.00 -11.39
N SER A 158 -6.24 5.67 -10.46
CA SER A 158 -6.19 7.14 -10.47
C SER A 158 -5.39 7.66 -11.69
N PRO A 159 -5.74 8.83 -12.26
CA PRO A 159 -5.05 9.38 -13.43
C PRO A 159 -3.54 9.59 -13.20
N GLU A 160 -3.13 10.01 -12.00
CA GLU A 160 -1.73 10.19 -11.63
C GLU A 160 -0.95 8.86 -11.62
N ARG A 161 -1.59 7.80 -11.13
CA ARG A 161 -0.99 6.47 -11.07
C ARG A 161 -0.87 5.87 -12.47
N LEU A 162 -1.92 6.00 -13.28
CA LEU A 162 -1.92 5.58 -14.68
C LEU A 162 -0.81 6.28 -15.46
N ARG A 163 -0.63 7.59 -15.25
CA ARG A 163 0.46 8.37 -15.85
C ARG A 163 1.84 7.81 -15.50
N ILE A 164 2.07 7.44 -14.23
CA ILE A 164 3.33 6.83 -13.78
C ILE A 164 3.54 5.48 -14.48
N MET A 165 2.49 4.66 -14.59
CA MET A 165 2.58 3.34 -15.21
C MET A 165 2.84 3.43 -16.72
N LEU A 166 2.15 4.33 -17.44
CA LEU A 166 2.33 4.54 -18.87
C LEU A 166 3.72 5.10 -19.21
N LYS A 167 4.34 5.89 -18.32
CA LYS A 167 5.71 6.42 -18.51
C LYS A 167 6.72 5.30 -18.80
N LYS A 168 6.55 4.13 -18.19
CA LYS A 168 7.42 2.96 -18.44
C LYS A 168 7.34 2.49 -19.89
N TYR A 169 6.12 2.37 -20.43
CA TYR A 169 5.89 1.87 -21.79
C TYR A 169 6.23 2.90 -22.86
N VAL A 170 6.11 4.19 -22.53
CA VAL A 170 6.65 5.28 -23.36
C VAL A 170 8.17 5.24 -23.41
N GLY A 171 8.83 5.02 -22.27
CA GLY A 171 10.29 4.87 -22.23
C GLY A 171 10.82 3.60 -22.91
N GLN A 172 9.95 2.60 -23.12
CA GLN A 172 10.26 1.36 -23.84
C GLN A 172 9.91 1.43 -25.34
N GLU A 173 9.50 2.61 -25.85
CA GLU A 173 9.07 2.83 -27.23
C GLU A 173 7.85 2.00 -27.69
N ILE A 174 7.09 1.43 -26.74
CA ILE A 174 5.86 0.67 -27.04
C ILE A 174 4.68 1.63 -27.27
N LEU A 175 4.66 2.72 -26.51
CA LEU A 175 3.67 3.78 -26.63
C LEU A 175 4.34 5.09 -27.01
N GLU A 176 3.72 5.84 -27.92
CA GLU A 176 4.04 7.24 -28.16
C GLU A 176 3.17 8.16 -27.30
N LYS A 177 3.71 9.34 -27.03
CA LYS A 177 3.05 10.38 -26.25
C LYS A 177 3.06 11.69 -27.04
N LYS A 178 1.89 12.15 -27.51
CA LYS A 178 1.74 13.43 -28.23
C LYS A 178 0.99 14.46 -27.38
N VAL A 179 1.38 15.72 -27.48
CA VAL A 179 0.69 16.83 -26.78
C VAL A 179 -0.65 17.07 -27.43
N ILE A 180 -1.71 17.24 -26.64
CA ILE A 180 -3.04 17.58 -27.18
C ILE A 180 -3.00 18.99 -27.80
N PRO A 181 -3.44 19.15 -29.07
CA PRO A 181 -3.56 20.45 -29.72
C PRO A 181 -4.42 21.42 -28.90
N LYS A 182 -4.09 22.71 -28.92
CA LYS A 182 -4.82 23.73 -28.12
C LYS A 182 -6.32 23.78 -28.42
N ALA A 183 -6.74 23.41 -29.63
CA ALA A 183 -8.14 23.43 -30.07
C ALA A 183 -9.03 22.37 -29.39
N GLU A 184 -8.45 21.28 -28.86
CA GLU A 184 -9.17 20.15 -28.26
C GLU A 184 -9.10 20.12 -26.73
N ARG A 185 -8.54 21.18 -26.11
CA ARG A 185 -8.35 21.23 -24.66
C ARG A 185 -9.66 21.58 -23.96
N LYS A 186 -9.99 20.81 -22.91
CA LYS A 186 -11.03 21.21 -21.96
C LYS A 186 -10.50 22.34 -21.07
N PRO A 187 -11.33 23.35 -20.71
CA PRO A 187 -10.90 24.53 -19.95
C PRO A 187 -10.49 24.22 -18.50
N THR A 188 -10.76 23.02 -17.99
CA THR A 188 -10.55 22.61 -16.59
C THR A 188 -9.27 21.79 -16.33
N ASP A 189 -8.37 21.63 -17.30
CA ASP A 189 -7.17 20.79 -17.13
C ASP A 189 -5.95 21.57 -16.57
N PRO A 190 -5.47 21.27 -15.34
CA PRO A 190 -4.34 21.97 -14.72
C PRO A 190 -2.95 21.52 -15.24
N SER A 191 -2.87 20.56 -16.17
CA SER A 191 -1.60 20.07 -16.72
C SER A 191 -1.69 19.83 -18.22
N ARG A 192 -0.58 19.99 -18.96
CA ARG A 192 -0.53 19.75 -20.42
C ARG A 192 -1.04 18.33 -20.70
N PRO A 193 -2.23 18.15 -21.30
CA PRO A 193 -2.76 16.82 -21.49
C PRO A 193 -2.07 16.18 -22.70
N TYR A 194 -1.93 14.86 -22.67
CA TYR A 194 -1.23 14.09 -23.69
C TYR A 194 -2.10 12.93 -24.17
N PHE A 195 -2.00 12.64 -25.47
CA PHE A 195 -2.48 11.42 -26.07
C PHE A 195 -1.44 10.32 -25.93
N TYR A 196 -1.90 9.11 -25.61
CA TYR A 196 -1.13 7.87 -25.62
C TYR A 196 -1.69 6.96 -26.72
N PHE A 197 -0.80 6.41 -27.54
CA PHE A 197 -1.14 5.46 -28.60
C PHE A 197 0.06 4.54 -28.86
N LYS A 198 -0.19 3.37 -29.43
CA LYS A 198 0.82 2.39 -29.78
C LYS A 198 1.61 2.89 -31.00
N LYS A 199 2.92 2.67 -30.98
CA LYS A 199 3.79 2.95 -32.12
C LYS A 199 3.50 1.98 -33.26
#